data_AF-A0A505DPW6-F1
#
_entry.id   AF-A0A505DPW6-F1
#
_cell.length_a   1.000
_cell.length_b   1.000
_cell.length_c   1.000
_cell.angle_alpha   90.00
_cell.angle_beta   90.00
_cell.angle_gamma   90.00
#
_symmetry.space_group_name_H-M   'P 1'
#
loop_
_entity.id
_entity.type
_entity.pdbx_description
1 polymer ?
#
loop_
_entity_poly.entity_id
_entity_poly.type
_entity_poly.pdbx_seq_one_letter_code
_entity_poly.pdbx_strand_id
1 'polypeptide(L)' 'MSLRRLGSTDCEISPIGLGCLQFAQGQGMAGRIYSPLDAAATTEIVRTALSCGVNWFD' A
#
# COMPACT_ATOMS: atom_id res chain seq x y z
N MET A 1 -0.93 17.06 1.87
CA MET A 1 -1.90 16.18 1.16
C MET A 1 -3.26 16.36 1.82
N SER A 2 -4.34 16.60 1.07
CA SER A 2 -5.69 16.75 1.65
C SER A 2 -6.41 15.40 1.64
N LEU A 3 -6.94 15.00 2.79
CA LEU A 3 -7.68 13.74 2.95
C LEU A 3 -9.10 13.86 2.40
N ARG A 4 -9.72 12.72 2.11
CA ARG A 4 -11.09 12.60 1.58
C ARG A 4 -11.84 11.56 2.39
N ARG A 5 -13.11 11.83 2.68
CA ARG A 5 -13.99 10.88 3.37
C ARG A 5 -14.26 9.66 2.49
N LEU A 6 -14.10 8.47 3.05
CA LEU A 6 -14.41 7.23 2.35
C LEU A 6 -15.93 6.96 2.40
N GLY A 7 -16.65 7.48 1.39
CA GLY A 7 -18.09 7.26 1.24
C GLY A 7 -18.91 7.78 2.43
N SER A 8 -19.73 6.90 3.00
CA SER A 8 -20.57 7.18 4.18
C SER A 8 -19.91 6.87 5.51
N THR A 9 -18.61 6.54 5.53
CA THR A 9 -17.86 6.27 6.77
C THR A 9 -17.32 7.57 7.39
N ASP A 10 -16.85 7.49 8.63
CA ASP A 10 -16.11 8.57 9.29
C ASP A 10 -14.60 8.52 9.00
N CYS A 11 -14.14 7.61 8.12
CA CYS A 11 -12.74 7.47 7.77
C CYS A 11 -12.31 8.52 6.75
N GLU A 12 -11.22 9.23 7.03
CA GLU A 12 -10.55 10.12 6.09
C GLU A 12 -9.29 9.47 5.53
N ILE A 13 -9.22 9.36 4.20
CA ILE A 13 -8.12 8.71 3.49
C ILE A 13 -7.41 9.65 2.53
N SER A 14 -6.13 9.38 2.33
CA SER A 14 -5.31 9.89 1.26
C SER A 14 -5.97 9.58 -0.09
N PRO A 15 -6.03 10.54 -1.05
CA PRO A 15 -6.58 10.30 -2.37
C PRO A 15 -5.80 9.30 -3.23
N ILE A 16 -4.60 8.89 -2.77
CA ILE A 16 -3.76 7.85 -3.35
C ILE A 16 -3.48 6.85 -2.24
N GLY A 17 -3.75 5.57 -2.49
CA GLY A 17 -3.38 4.47 -1.59
C GLY A 17 -2.19 3.65 -2.10
N LEU A 18 -1.65 2.81 -1.22
CA LEU A 18 -0.63 1.82 -1.56
C LEU A 18 -1.27 0.43 -1.68
N GLY A 19 -1.27 -0.15 -2.87
CA GLY A 19 -1.69 -1.55 -3.06
C GLY A 19 -0.60 -2.52 -2.60
N CYS A 20 -0.94 -3.49 -1.76
CA CYS A 20 0.04 -4.39 -1.14
C CYS A 20 0.15 -5.76 -1.82
N LEU A 21 -0.54 -6.01 -2.94
CA LEU A 21 -0.57 -7.34 -3.59
C LEU A 21 0.83 -7.89 -3.90
N GLN A 22 1.78 -7.04 -4.32
CA GLN A 22 3.16 -7.46 -4.62
C GLN A 22 3.95 -7.88 -3.36
N PHE A 23 3.49 -7.51 -2.16
CA PHE A 23 4.14 -7.86 -0.89
C PHE A 23 3.89 -9.31 -0.48
N ALA A 24 3.16 -10.08 -1.29
CA ALA A 24 2.98 -11.52 -1.12
C ALA A 24 4.28 -12.35 -1.28
N GLN A 25 5.44 -11.72 -1.50
CA GLN A 25 6.75 -12.39 -1.59
C GLN A 25 6.77 -13.57 -2.58
N GLY A 26 6.15 -13.38 -3.75
CA GLY A 26 6.10 -14.43 -4.77
C GLY A 26 5.20 -15.61 -4.42
N GLN A 27 4.34 -15.50 -3.40
CA GLN A 27 3.41 -16.56 -3.02
C GLN A 27 2.05 -16.41 -3.70
N GLY A 28 1.34 -17.54 -3.83
CA GLY A 28 -0.02 -17.59 -4.36
C GLY A 28 -0.14 -17.06 -5.80
N MET A 29 -1.26 -16.39 -6.09
CA MET A 29 -1.52 -15.83 -7.42
C MET A 29 -0.62 -14.63 -7.75
N ALA A 30 -0.28 -13.82 -6.75
CA ALA A 30 0.59 -12.68 -6.91
C ALA A 30 1.99 -13.08 -7.42
N GLY A 31 2.52 -14.22 -6.95
CA GLY A 31 3.82 -14.74 -7.41
C GLY A 31 3.86 -15.24 -8.85
N ARG A 32 2.71 -15.39 -9.51
CA ARG A 32 2.67 -15.69 -10.96
C ARG A 32 2.77 -14.44 -11.82
N ILE A 33 2.54 -13.27 -11.24
CA ILE A 33 2.45 -11.98 -11.95
C ILE A 33 3.66 -11.10 -11.61
N TYR A 34 4.09 -11.12 -10.35
CA TYR A 34 5.14 -10.25 -9.83
C TYR A 34 6.37 -11.04 -9.40
N SER A 35 7.56 -10.47 -9.65
CA SER A 35 8.78 -10.92 -9.01
C SER A 35 8.70 -10.71 -7.49
N PRO A 36 9.26 -11.62 -6.68
CA PRO A 36 9.24 -11.47 -5.23
C PRO A 36 9.99 -10.20 -4.83
N LEU A 37 9.35 -9.41 -3.96
CA LEU A 37 9.95 -8.26 -3.29
C LEU A 37 10.43 -8.71 -1.91
N ASP A 38 11.68 -8.40 -1.56
CA ASP A 38 12.19 -8.74 -0.23
C ASP A 38 11.57 -7.86 0.88
N ALA A 39 11.75 -8.31 2.13
CA ALA A 39 11.16 -7.64 3.30
C ALA A 39 11.74 -6.24 3.55
N ALA A 40 13.01 -6.01 3.21
CA ALA A 40 13.67 -4.71 3.41
C ALA A 40 13.10 -3.67 2.43
N ALA A 41 13.00 -4.02 1.15
CA ALA A 41 12.37 -3.20 0.14
C ALA A 41 10.89 -2.94 0.44
N THR A 42 10.15 -3.97 0.88
CA THR A 42 8.75 -3.81 1.32
C THR A 42 8.63 -2.79 2.45
N THR A 43 9.50 -2.91 3.47
CA THR A 43 9.52 -1.97 4.60
C THR A 43 9.81 -0.55 4.15
N GLU A 44 10.74 -0.36 3.22
CA GLU A 44 11.11 0.97 2.73
C GLU A 44 10.02 1.60 1.87
N ILE A 45 9.31 0.82 1.06
CA ILE A 45 8.14 1.31 0.32
C ILE A 45 7.06 1.80 1.27
N VAL A 46 6.73 1.01 2.29
CA VAL A 46 5.72 1.39 3.30
C VAL A 46 6.16 2.64 4.06
N ARG A 47 7.42 2.70 4.49
CA ARG A 47 8.00 3.88 5.17
C ARG A 47 7.89 5.13 4.30
N THR A 48 8.27 5.01 3.03
CA THR A 48 8.23 6.11 2.08
C THR A 48 6.79 6.59 1.87
N ALA A 49 5.85 5.69 1.64
CA ALA A 49 4.43 6.01 1.48
C ALA A 49 3.88 6.79 2.68
N LEU A 50 4.15 6.30 3.90
CA LEU A 50 3.77 6.98 5.14
C LEU A 50 4.41 8.38 5.25
N SER A 51 5.70 8.51 4.92
CA SER A 51 6.42 9.80 4.96
C SER A 51 5.85 10.84 3.99
N CYS A 52 5.28 10.39 2.87
CA CYS A 52 4.61 11.25 1.89
C CYS A 52 3.13 11.55 2.25
N GLY A 53 2.62 11.00 3.35
CA GLY A 53 1.25 11.24 3.83
C GLY A 53 0.19 10.29 3.29
N VAL A 54 0.59 9.14 2.72
CA VAL A 54 -0.34 8.05 2.40
C VAL A 54 -0.78 7.38 3.71
N ASN A 55 -2.08 7.14 3.85
CA ASN A 55 -2.69 6.48 5.00
C ASN A 55 -3.69 5.37 4.61
N TRP A 56 -3.80 5.06 3.32
CA TRP A 56 -4.71 4.04 2.78
C TRP A 56 -3.90 2.94 2.11
N PHE A 57 -4.15 1.70 2.52
CA PHE A 57 -3.42 0.51 2.09
C PHE A 57 -4.45 -0.58 1.77
N ASP A 58 -4.31 -1.23 0.62
CA ASP A 58 -5.14 -2.36 0.16
C ASP A 58 -4.41 -3.69 0.37
#